data_AF-A0A2V7GQC7-F1
#
_entry.id   AF-A0A2V7GQC7-F1
#
_cell.length_a   1.000
_cell.length_b   1.000
_cell.length_c   1.000
_cell.angle_alpha   90.00
_cell.angle_beta   90.00
_cell.angle_gamma   90.00
#
_symmetry.space_group_name_H-M   'P 1'
#
loop_
_entity.id
_entity.type
_entity.pdbx_description
1 polymer ?
#
loop_
_entity_poly.entity_id
_entity_poly.type
_entity_poly.pdbx_seq_one_letter_code
_entity_poly.pdbx_strand_id
1 'polypeptide(L)' 'MSPQQFRDALRRLHLNQVQAARRLSVNERTVRRWVAGDSRIPESVALLLHTWLRTRPRGR' A
#
# COMPACT_ATOMS: atom_id res chain seq x y z
N MET A 1 -5.91 8.12 -2.20
CA MET A 1 -5.55 7.28 -3.38
C MET A 1 -6.70 6.33 -3.73
N SER A 2 -6.76 5.83 -4.98
CA SER A 2 -7.72 4.79 -5.42
C SER A 2 -7.21 3.36 -5.16
N PRO A 3 -8.09 2.33 -5.16
CA PRO A 3 -7.69 0.93 -5.07
C PRO A 3 -6.68 0.52 -6.14
N GLN A 4 -6.82 1.06 -7.36
CA GLN A 4 -5.86 0.82 -8.45
C GLN A 4 -4.49 1.39 -8.10
N GLN A 5 -4.43 2.65 -7.65
CA GLN A 5 -3.17 3.28 -7.22
C GLN A 5 -2.51 2.52 -6.06
N PHE A 6 -3.31 1.98 -5.14
CA PHE A 6 -2.82 1.15 -4.03
C PHE A 6 -2.18 -0.14 -4.53
N ARG A 7 -2.87 -0.89 -5.41
CA ARG A 7 -2.31 -2.10 -6.03
C ARG A 7 -1.01 -1.82 -6.76
N ASP A 8 -0.96 -0.72 -7.51
CA ASP A 8 0.24 -0.33 -8.25
C ASP A 8 1.38 0.08 -7.31
N ALA A 9 1.09 0.77 -6.20
CA ALA A 9 2.07 1.09 -5.17
C ALA A 9 2.64 -0.18 -4.53
N LEU A 10 1.80 -1.15 -4.14
CA LEU A 10 2.26 -2.42 -3.58
C LEU A 10 3.16 -3.19 -4.57
N ARG A 11 2.77 -3.24 -5.85
CA ARG A 11 3.57 -3.87 -6.92
C ARG A 11 4.95 -3.22 -7.05
N ARG A 12 4.98 -1.88 -7.14
CA ARG A 12 6.24 -1.10 -7.22
C ARG A 12 7.08 -1.18 -5.96
N LEU A 13 6.46 -1.47 -4.81
CA LEU A 13 7.11 -1.71 -3.53
C LEU A 13 7.53 -3.18 -3.33
N HIS A 14 7.25 -4.07 -4.30
CA HIS A 14 7.46 -5.53 -4.17
C HIS A 14 6.84 -6.08 -2.88
N LEU A 15 5.66 -5.58 -2.51
CA LEU A 15 4.90 -6.04 -1.35
C LEU A 15 3.68 -6.84 -1.81
N ASN A 16 3.51 -8.03 -1.25
CA ASN A 16 2.22 -8.70 -1.28
C ASN A 16 1.27 -8.14 -0.19
N GLN A 17 -0.01 -8.52 -0.21
CA GLN A 17 -1.00 -7.97 0.73
C GLN A 17 -0.69 -8.29 2.20
N VAL A 18 -0.09 -9.46 2.49
CA VAL A 18 0.31 -9.87 3.85
C VAL A 18 1.47 -9.01 4.35
N GLN A 19 2.50 -8.83 3.51
CA GLN A 19 3.64 -7.96 3.83
C GLN A 19 3.20 -6.51 4.00
N ALA A 20 2.28 -6.03 3.16
CA ALA A 20 1.70 -4.70 3.28
C ALA A 20 0.95 -4.54 4.61
N ALA A 21 0.13 -5.51 5.00
CA ALA A 21 -0.60 -5.50 6.26
C ALA A 21 0.36 -5.40 7.46
N ARG A 22 1.42 -6.20 7.47
CA ARG A 22 2.46 -6.16 8.51
C ARG A 22 3.19 -4.82 8.56
N ARG A 23 3.61 -4.27 7.41
CA ARG A 23 4.33 -2.99 7.35
C ARG A 23 3.46 -1.78 7.69
N LEU A 24 2.17 -1.84 7.40
CA LEU A 24 1.20 -0.80 7.71
C LEU A 24 0.58 -0.98 9.11
N SER A 25 0.95 -2.04 9.84
CA SER A 25 0.40 -2.40 11.14
C SER A 25 -1.14 -2.47 11.15
N VAL A 26 -1.72 -3.03 10.09
CA VAL A 26 -3.17 -3.28 9.96
C VAL A 26 -3.46 -4.75 9.71
N ASN A 27 -4.72 -5.15 9.89
CA ASN A 27 -5.16 -6.50 9.58
C ASN A 27 -5.14 -6.76 8.05
N GLU A 28 -4.81 -7.99 7.64
CA GLU A 28 -4.88 -8.42 6.24
C GLU A 28 -6.26 -8.18 5.60
N ARG A 29 -7.34 -8.36 6.36
CA ARG A 29 -8.72 -8.09 5.91
C ARG A 29 -8.89 -6.62 5.53
N THR A 30 -8.26 -5.71 6.25
CA THR A 30 -8.27 -4.28 5.94
C THR A 30 -7.58 -4.01 4.60
N VAL A 31 -6.41 -4.62 4.38
CA VAL A 31 -5.70 -4.53 3.10
C VAL A 31 -6.51 -5.13 1.95
N ARG A 32 -7.12 -6.30 2.14
CA ARG A 32 -7.99 -6.93 1.13
C ARG A 32 -9.15 -6.02 0.73
N ARG A 33 -9.82 -5.39 1.71
CA ARG A 33 -10.90 -4.41 1.46
C ARG A 33 -10.44 -3.19 0.68
N TRP A 34 -9.25 -2.67 0.98
CA TRP A 34 -8.66 -1.56 0.21
C TRP A 34 -8.31 -1.96 -1.22
N VAL A 35 -7.80 -3.19 -1.42
CA VAL A 35 -7.51 -3.74 -2.73
C VAL A 35 -8.79 -3.95 -3.54
N ALA A 36 -9.87 -4.42 -2.92
CA ALA A 36 -11.17 -4.62 -3.56
C ALA A 36 -11.92 -3.31 -3.85
N GLY A 37 -11.63 -2.25 -3.08
CA GLY A 37 -12.38 -0.98 -3.14
C GLY A 37 -13.60 -0.94 -2.21
N ASP A 38 -13.81 -1.99 -1.41
CA ASP A 38 -14.88 -2.08 -0.42
C ASP A 38 -14.76 -1.07 0.73
N SER A 39 -13.57 -0.48 0.90
CA SER A 39 -13.31 0.54 1.90
C SER A 39 -12.35 1.59 1.38
N ARG A 40 -12.55 2.82 1.82
CA ARG A 40 -11.64 3.93 1.53
C ARG A 40 -10.28 3.69 2.19
N ILE A 41 -9.23 3.92 1.43
CA ILE A 41 -7.86 3.92 1.94
C ILE A 41 -7.65 5.23 2.72
N PRO A 42 -7.24 5.18 4.00
CA PRO A 42 -6.95 6.37 4.78
C PRO A 42 -5.86 7.23 4.14
N GLU A 43 -5.97 8.54 4.27
CA GLU A 43 -5.00 9.47 3.66
C GLU A 43 -3.60 9.31 4.26
N SER A 44 -3.50 8.97 5.55
CA SER A 44 -2.23 8.67 6.22
C SER A 44 -1.48 7.49 5.57
N VAL A 45 -2.21 6.43 5.21
CA VAL A 45 -1.65 5.28 4.47
C VAL A 45 -1.18 5.71 3.08
N ALA A 46 -1.90 6.65 2.45
CA ALA A 46 -1.50 7.17 1.15
C ALA A 46 -0.20 7.95 1.18
N LEU A 47 -0.09 8.89 2.11
CA LEU A 47 1.13 9.67 2.30
C LEU A 47 2.32 8.76 2.63
N LEU A 48 2.12 7.72 3.44
CA LEU A 48 3.16 6.76 3.80
C LEU A 48 3.65 5.97 2.57
N LEU A 49 2.74 5.42 1.76
CA LEU A 49 3.12 4.70 0.54
C LEU A 49 3.83 5.61 -0.47
N HIS A 50 3.37 6.86 -0.64
CA HIS A 50 4.06 7.83 -1.48
C HIS A 50 5.47 8.12 -0.98
N THR A 51 5.66 8.21 0.33
CA THR A 51 6.98 8.40 0.94
C THR A 51 7.90 7.21 0.65
N TRP A 52 7.44 5.98 0.85
CA TRP A 52 8.22 4.77 0.55
C TRP A 52 8.59 4.65 -0.94
N LEU A 53 7.68 5.04 -1.83
CA LEU A 53 7.95 5.07 -3.28
C LEU A 53 9.03 6.09 -3.65
N ARG A 54 9.13 7.20 -2.92
CA ARG A 54 10.14 8.24 -3.14
C ARG A 54 11.50 7.87 -2.55
N THR A 55 11.53 7.20 -1.40
CA THR A 55 12.77 6.88 -0.68
C THR A 55 13.44 5.60 -1.16
N ARG A 56 12.76 4.78 -1.98
CA ARG A 56 13.38 3.59 -2.54
C ARG A 56 14.60 4.01 -3.39
N PRO A 57 15.82 3.60 -3.03
CA PRO A 57 16.98 3.90 -3.85
C PRO A 57 16.71 3.34 -5.24
N ARG A 58 16.82 4.19 -6.27
CA ARG A 58 16.91 3.72 -7.65
C ARG A 58 18.08 2.75 -7.66
N GLY A 59 17.80 1.47 -7.92
CA GLY A 59 18.82 0.42 -7.89
C GLY A 59 20.07 0.89 -8.65
N ARG A 60 21.21 0.80 -7.97
CA ARG A 60 22.54 0.94 -8.55
C ARG A 60 22.93 -0.38 -9.20
#